data_AF-A0A2P6S2I3-F1
#
_entry.id   AF-A0A2P6S2I3-F1
#
_cell.length_a   1.000
_cell.length_b   1.000
_cell.length_c   1.000
_cell.angle_alpha   90.00
_cell.angle_beta   90.00
_cell.angle_gamma   90.00
#
_symmetry.space_group_name_H-M   'P 1'
#
loop_
_entity.id
_entity.type
_entity.pdbx_description
1 polymer ?
#
loop_
_entity_poly.entity_id
_entity_poly.type
_entity_poly.pdbx_seq_one_letter_code
_entity_poly.pdbx_strand_id
1 'polypeptide(L)'
;MLKYADVDFIGQIDNANKIYMWNAQEVDNPTPFNEKVTELLSGLSTTASSSNPKLYATGEVELYKSTKLYGLVQCTRDVSETDCKTLLDGAISELPDCCDAKRGGRVVGGSCNFRYEIYPFVDS
;
A
#
# COMPACT_ATOMS: atom_id res chain seq x y z
N MET A 1 -6.80 3.36 10.22
CA MET A 1 -7.11 4.70 9.65
C MET A 1 -8.18 5.36 10.50
N LEU A 2 -8.13 6.68 10.68
CA LEU A 2 -9.14 7.46 11.40
C LEU A 2 -9.67 8.55 10.46
N LYS A 3 -10.99 8.64 10.31
CA LYS A 3 -11.70 9.63 9.49
C LYS A 3 -12.91 10.14 10.28
N TYR A 4 -13.11 11.46 10.25
CA TYR A 4 -14.27 12.14 10.85
C TYR A 4 -14.72 13.25 9.90
N ALA A 5 -16.01 13.37 9.68
CA ALA A 5 -16.61 14.40 8.83
C ALA A 5 -18.07 14.65 9.24
N ASP A 6 -18.58 15.85 8.93
CA ASP A 6 -19.97 16.26 9.17
C ASP A 6 -20.95 15.78 8.07
N VAL A 7 -20.49 14.87 7.22
CA VAL A 7 -21.27 14.24 6.13
C VAL A 7 -21.29 12.73 6.34
N ASP A 8 -22.30 12.04 5.81
CA ASP A 8 -22.29 10.58 5.80
C ASP A 8 -21.22 10.07 4.81
N PHE A 9 -20.29 9.26 5.31
CA PHE A 9 -19.19 8.70 4.53
C PHE A 9 -19.04 7.19 4.75
N ILE A 10 -19.86 6.58 5.61
CA ILE A 10 -19.70 5.16 5.95
C ILE A 10 -20.15 4.32 4.75
N GLY A 11 -19.27 3.44 4.30
CA GLY A 11 -19.49 2.61 3.12
C GLY A 11 -19.35 3.34 1.79
N GLN A 12 -18.94 4.62 1.82
CA GLN A 12 -18.68 5.40 0.62
C GLN A 12 -17.18 5.38 0.32
N ILE A 13 -16.86 5.10 -0.95
CA ILE A 13 -15.48 5.12 -1.42
C ILE A 13 -14.94 6.55 -1.44
N ASP A 14 -13.82 6.76 -0.76
CA ASP A 14 -13.06 8.00 -0.79
C ASP A 14 -11.68 7.76 -1.37
N ASN A 15 -11.56 8.10 -2.66
CA ASN A 15 -10.35 7.98 -3.47
C ASN A 15 -9.88 9.34 -4.01
N ALA A 16 -10.51 10.45 -3.59
CA ALA A 16 -10.30 11.77 -4.20
C ALA A 16 -9.07 12.48 -3.62
N ASN A 17 -8.88 12.41 -2.30
CA ASN A 17 -7.75 13.04 -1.63
C ASN A 17 -6.72 11.97 -1.26
N LYS A 18 -5.51 12.10 -1.81
CA LYS A 18 -4.40 11.19 -1.53
C LYS A 18 -3.21 11.97 -1.02
N ILE A 19 -2.56 11.42 0.01
CA ILE A 19 -1.29 11.91 0.52
C ILE A 19 -0.21 10.94 0.07
N TYR A 20 0.78 11.49 -0.62
CA TYR A 20 1.95 10.78 -1.11
C TYR A 20 3.14 11.09 -0.20
N MET A 21 3.84 10.04 0.23
CA MET A 21 5.07 10.17 0.99
C MET A 21 6.08 9.14 0.50
N TRP A 22 7.34 9.52 0.44
CA TRP A 22 8.40 8.62 0.01
C TRP A 22 9.69 8.91 0.78
N ASN A 23 10.57 7.92 0.78
CA ASN A 23 11.91 8.07 1.33
C ASN A 23 12.73 9.03 0.46
N ALA A 24 13.47 9.96 1.07
CA ALA A 24 14.33 10.89 0.33
C ALA A 24 15.48 10.17 -0.41
N GLN A 25 15.85 8.97 0.03
CA GLN A 25 16.89 8.16 -0.58
C GLN A 25 16.33 7.22 -1.65
N GLU A 26 17.16 7.01 -2.67
CA GLU A 26 16.89 6.11 -3.79
C GLU A 26 17.63 4.78 -3.64
N VAL A 27 17.18 3.78 -4.39
CA VAL A 27 17.86 2.50 -4.57
C VAL A 27 18.85 2.57 -5.73
N ASP A 28 19.89 1.74 -5.68
CA ASP A 28 20.92 1.73 -6.73
C ASP A 28 20.42 1.09 -8.04
N ASN A 29 19.47 0.15 -7.96
CA ASN A 29 18.91 -0.57 -9.12
C ASN A 29 17.38 -0.45 -9.14
N PRO A 30 16.82 0.64 -9.72
CA PRO A 30 15.39 0.94 -9.65
C PRO A 30 14.49 -0.10 -10.29
N THR A 31 14.77 -0.52 -11.53
CA THR A 31 13.89 -1.42 -12.29
C THR A 31 13.54 -2.72 -11.57
N PRO A 32 14.51 -3.58 -11.16
CA PRO A 32 14.19 -4.82 -10.45
C PRO A 32 13.59 -4.57 -9.06
N PHE A 33 13.91 -3.43 -8.44
CA PHE A 33 13.34 -3.07 -7.14
C PHE A 33 11.85 -2.71 -7.27
N ASN A 34 11.50 -1.85 -8.22
CA ASN A 34 10.11 -1.44 -8.47
C ASN A 34 9.22 -2.62 -8.87
N GLU A 35 9.75 -3.57 -9.65
CA GLU A 35 9.06 -4.82 -9.98
C GLU A 35 8.72 -5.61 -8.71
N LYS A 36 9.68 -5.76 -7.79
CA LYS A 36 9.48 -6.43 -6.50
C LYS A 36 8.51 -5.71 -5.59
N VAL A 37 8.52 -4.37 -5.58
CA VAL A 37 7.53 -3.56 -4.86
C VAL A 37 6.13 -3.81 -5.40
N THR A 38 5.96 -3.76 -6.72
CA THR A 38 4.67 -3.98 -7.37
C THR A 38 4.16 -5.40 -7.13
N GLU A 39 5.04 -6.40 -7.24
CA GLU A 39 4.72 -7.81 -6.98
C GLU A 39 4.24 -8.02 -5.53
N LEU A 40 5.01 -7.53 -4.54
CA LEU A 40 4.68 -7.65 -3.13
C LEU A 40 3.34 -6.98 -2.83
N LEU A 41 3.17 -5.71 -3.21
CA LEU A 41 1.95 -4.96 -2.89
C LEU A 41 0.72 -5.52 -3.60
N SER A 42 0.85 -6.02 -4.83
CA SER A 42 -0.26 -6.66 -5.56
C SER A 42 -0.68 -7.99 -4.93
N GLY A 43 0.29 -8.77 -4.44
CA GLY A 43 0.04 -9.97 -3.66
C GLY A 43 -0.71 -9.65 -2.37
N LEU A 44 -0.21 -8.67 -1.62
CA LEU A 44 -0.85 -8.20 -0.39
C LEU A 44 -2.25 -7.63 -0.64
N SER A 45 -2.46 -6.91 -1.75
CA SER A 45 -3.76 -6.40 -2.18
C SER A 45 -4.78 -7.53 -2.33
N THR A 46 -4.37 -8.64 -2.97
CA THR A 46 -5.19 -9.85 -3.09
C THR A 46 -5.50 -10.46 -1.72
N THR A 47 -4.48 -10.68 -0.88
CA THR A 47 -4.65 -11.24 0.47
C THR A 47 -5.58 -10.38 1.33
N ALA A 48 -5.38 -9.05 1.33
CA ALA A 48 -6.19 -8.13 2.11
C ALA A 48 -7.65 -8.16 1.68
N SER A 49 -7.92 -8.13 0.36
CA SER A 49 -9.28 -8.20 -0.17
C SER A 49 -10.02 -9.49 0.20
N SER A 50 -9.30 -10.61 0.37
CA SER A 50 -9.90 -11.89 0.80
C SER A 50 -9.93 -12.09 2.32
N SER A 51 -9.39 -11.14 3.10
CA SER A 51 -9.20 -11.26 4.57
C SER A 51 -10.35 -10.65 5.38
N ASN A 52 -11.59 -10.93 5.02
CA ASN A 52 -12.76 -10.40 5.73
C ASN A 52 -12.80 -10.91 7.19
N PRO A 53 -12.95 -10.04 8.21
CA PRO A 53 -13.29 -8.61 8.16
C PRO A 53 -12.12 -7.66 8.43
N LYS A 54 -10.88 -8.12 8.29
CA LYS A 54 -9.67 -7.33 8.58
C LYS A 54 -9.33 -6.34 7.44
N LEU A 55 -9.52 -6.74 6.17
CA LEU A 55 -9.18 -5.96 4.97
C LEU A 55 -7.77 -5.37 5.04
N TYR A 56 -6.83 -6.20 5.46
CA TYR A 56 -5.47 -5.81 5.80
C TYR A 56 -4.51 -6.97 5.54
N ALA A 57 -3.33 -6.67 5.03
CA ALA A 57 -2.26 -7.65 4.89
C ALA A 57 -0.88 -7.00 5.04
N THR A 58 0.05 -7.79 5.56
CA THR A 58 1.48 -7.48 5.62
C THR A 58 2.27 -8.62 5.02
N GLY A 59 3.47 -8.32 4.57
CA GLY A 59 4.39 -9.33 4.09
C GLY A 59 5.76 -8.76 3.84
N GLU A 60 6.70 -9.67 3.62
CA GLU A 60 8.08 -9.35 3.32
C GLU A 60 8.61 -10.29 2.24
N VAL A 61 9.53 -9.77 1.42
CA VAL A 61 10.27 -10.56 0.44
C VAL A 61 11.75 -10.24 0.53
N GLU A 62 12.58 -11.24 0.31
CA GLU A 62 14.02 -11.04 0.22
C GLU A 62 14.37 -10.25 -1.05
N LEU A 63 15.22 -9.25 -0.90
CA LEU A 63 15.89 -8.55 -1.99
C LEU A 63 17.33 -9.08 -2.12
N TYR A 64 18.28 -8.20 -2.44
CA TYR A 64 19.70 -8.49 -2.54
C TYR A 64 20.43 -8.25 -1.21
N LYS A 65 21.60 -8.91 -1.04
CA LYS A 65 22.56 -8.66 0.05
C LYS A 65 21.90 -8.67 1.46
N SER A 66 21.01 -9.62 1.70
CA SER A 66 20.31 -9.77 2.99
C SER A 66 19.39 -8.60 3.37
N THR A 67 19.03 -7.74 2.42
CA THR A 67 18.00 -6.70 2.61
C THR A 67 16.63 -7.32 2.31
N LYS A 68 15.62 -6.96 3.09
CA LYS A 68 14.23 -7.36 2.86
C LYS A 68 13.41 -6.15 2.47
N LEU A 69 12.41 -6.37 1.61
CA LEU A 69 11.35 -5.43 1.34
C LEU A 69 10.15 -5.79 2.21
N TYR A 70 9.62 -4.80 2.92
CA TYR A 70 8.46 -4.93 3.78
C TYR A 70 7.29 -4.18 3.16
N GLY A 71 6.09 -4.75 3.24
CA GLY A 71 4.88 -4.19 2.66
C GLY A 71 3.69 -4.30 3.61
N LEU A 72 2.82 -3.30 3.54
CA LEU A 72 1.53 -3.25 4.25
C LEU A 72 0.50 -2.66 3.31
N VAL A 73 -0.69 -3.26 3.28
CA VAL A 73 -1.87 -2.69 2.64
C VAL A 73 -3.06 -2.75 3.60
N GLN A 74 -3.94 -1.77 3.51
CA GLN A 74 -5.12 -1.70 4.37
C GLN A 74 -6.25 -0.94 3.70
N CYS A 75 -7.48 -1.45 3.80
CA CYS A 75 -8.71 -0.72 3.51
C CYS A 75 -9.46 -0.37 4.81
N THR A 76 -10.35 0.61 4.74
CA THR A 76 -11.32 0.85 5.81
C THR A 76 -12.32 -0.31 5.85
N ARG A 77 -12.89 -0.59 7.04
CA ARG A 77 -13.72 -1.80 7.24
C ARG A 77 -15.15 -1.66 6.72
N ASP A 78 -15.50 -0.48 6.23
CA ASP A 78 -16.81 -0.13 5.71
C ASP A 78 -16.92 -0.33 4.19
N VAL A 79 -15.83 -0.60 3.48
CA VAL A 79 -15.85 -0.93 2.04
C VAL A 79 -15.95 -2.43 1.79
N SER A 80 -16.43 -2.82 0.61
CA SER A 80 -16.49 -4.24 0.21
C SER A 80 -15.10 -4.81 -0.12
N GLU A 81 -15.00 -6.14 -0.20
CA GLU A 81 -13.77 -6.83 -0.63
C GLU A 81 -13.34 -6.42 -2.05
N THR A 82 -14.31 -6.31 -2.96
CA THR A 82 -14.08 -5.89 -4.36
C THR A 82 -13.62 -4.44 -4.45
N ASP A 83 -14.25 -3.55 -3.67
CA ASP A 83 -13.85 -2.14 -3.63
C ASP A 83 -12.46 -1.99 -3.02
N CYS A 84 -12.16 -2.75 -1.95
CA CYS A 84 -10.85 -2.78 -1.34
C CYS A 84 -9.76 -3.18 -2.35
N LYS A 85 -10.00 -4.25 -3.13
CA LYS A 85 -9.06 -4.68 -4.19
C LYS A 85 -8.85 -3.58 -5.23
N THR A 86 -9.94 -2.99 -5.71
CA THR A 86 -9.91 -1.95 -6.73
C THR A 86 -9.15 -0.71 -6.26
N LEU A 87 -9.38 -0.30 -5.01
CA LEU A 87 -8.73 0.86 -4.41
C LEU A 87 -7.23 0.63 -4.20
N LEU A 88 -6.85 -0.53 -3.67
CA LEU A 88 -5.45 -0.88 -3.47
C LEU A 88 -4.70 -0.99 -4.80
N ASP A 89 -5.28 -1.65 -5.79
CA ASP A 89 -4.67 -1.77 -7.12
C ASP A 89 -4.51 -0.40 -7.80
N GLY A 90 -5.52 0.47 -7.67
CA GLY A 90 -5.46 1.84 -8.14
C GLY A 90 -4.33 2.62 -7.47
N ALA A 91 -4.21 2.54 -6.15
CA ALA A 91 -3.10 3.18 -5.43
C ALA A 91 -1.73 2.62 -5.86
N ILE A 92 -1.59 1.30 -6.01
CA ILE A 92 -0.36 0.65 -6.46
C ILE A 92 0.02 1.11 -7.89
N SER A 93 -0.95 1.36 -8.75
CA SER A 93 -0.69 1.85 -10.12
C SER A 93 -0.05 3.24 -10.17
N GLU A 94 -0.09 4.00 -9.08
CA GLU A 94 0.51 5.35 -8.96
C GLU A 94 1.99 5.31 -8.54
N LEU A 95 2.54 4.12 -8.25
CA LEU A 95 3.97 3.95 -7.89
C LEU A 95 4.95 4.63 -8.85
N PRO A 96 4.80 4.52 -10.19
CA PRO A 96 5.72 5.15 -11.14
C PRO A 96 5.78 6.68 -11.01
N ASP A 97 4.66 7.31 -10.63
CA ASP A 97 4.57 8.77 -10.53
C ASP A 97 4.94 9.27 -9.12
N CYS A 98 4.58 8.52 -8.07
CA CYS A 98 4.81 8.97 -6.69
C CYS A 98 6.18 8.62 -6.13
N CYS A 99 6.70 7.46 -6.52
CA CYS A 99 7.63 6.72 -5.66
C CYS A 99 8.70 5.96 -6.44
N ASP A 100 8.89 6.27 -7.73
CA ASP A 100 9.90 5.65 -8.58
C ASP A 100 11.30 5.73 -7.95
N ALA A 101 12.00 4.59 -7.95
CA ALA A 101 13.33 4.38 -7.37
C ALA A 101 13.44 4.64 -5.84
N LYS A 102 12.35 4.99 -5.14
CA LYS A 102 12.43 5.34 -3.71
C LYS A 102 12.52 4.10 -2.84
N ARG A 103 13.41 4.12 -1.84
CA ARG A 103 13.60 3.03 -0.86
C ARG A 103 12.34 2.70 -0.05
N GLY A 104 11.41 3.64 0.03
CA GLY A 104 10.13 3.48 0.69
C GLY A 104 9.12 4.45 0.10
N GLY A 105 7.86 4.06 0.12
CA GLY A 105 6.76 4.81 -0.47
C GLY A 105 5.43 4.49 0.20
N ARG A 106 4.55 5.49 0.22
CA ARG A 106 3.25 5.42 0.87
C ARG A 106 2.25 6.26 0.11
N VAL A 107 1.10 5.66 -0.18
CA VAL A 107 -0.10 6.36 -0.63
C VAL A 107 -1.18 6.17 0.41
N VAL A 108 -1.72 7.28 0.91
CA VAL A 108 -2.80 7.29 1.90
C VAL A 108 -4.01 7.96 1.27
N GLY A 109 -5.02 7.16 0.93
CA GLY A 109 -6.35 7.64 0.54
C GLY A 109 -7.33 7.60 1.72
N GLY A 110 -8.57 8.02 1.45
CA GLY A 110 -9.64 8.02 2.46
C GLY A 110 -10.14 6.61 2.81
N SER A 111 -10.16 5.70 1.83
CA SER A 111 -10.66 4.32 2.02
C SER A 111 -9.58 3.24 1.94
N CYS A 112 -8.36 3.55 1.49
CA CYS A 112 -7.26 2.59 1.45
C CYS A 112 -5.89 3.26 1.65
N ASN A 113 -4.89 2.48 2.04
CA ASN A 113 -3.50 2.89 1.99
C ASN A 113 -2.57 1.69 1.77
N PHE A 114 -1.39 1.97 1.23
CA PHE A 114 -0.27 1.05 1.26
C PHE A 114 0.99 1.75 1.78
N ARG A 115 1.93 0.96 2.29
CA ARG A 115 3.28 1.39 2.61
C ARG A 115 4.27 0.28 2.27
N TYR A 116 5.41 0.64 1.70
CA TYR A 116 6.56 -0.24 1.60
C TYR A 116 7.83 0.45 2.10
N GLU A 117 8.76 -0.33 2.65
CA GLU A 117 10.05 0.13 3.16
C GLU A 117 11.09 -1.01 3.08
N ILE A 118 12.38 -0.67 3.14
CA ILE A 118 13.49 -1.64 3.27
C ILE A 118 13.89 -1.95 4.72
N TYR A 119 13.06 -1.55 5.68
CA TYR A 119 13.23 -1.83 7.11
C TYR A 119 11.87 -2.23 7.71
N PRO A 120 11.87 -3.04 8.78
CA PRO A 120 10.62 -3.44 9.42
C PRO A 120 9.94 -2.21 10.06
N PHE A 121 8.65 -2.04 9.78
CA PHE A 121 7.82 -0.96 10.34
C PHE A 121 6.49 -1.45 10.93
N VAL A 122 6.26 -2.76 10.85
CA VAL A 122 5.10 -3.46 11.37
C VAL A 122 5.57 -4.83 11.82
N ASP A 123 4.98 -5.34 12.90
CA ASP A 123 5.25 -6.70 13.34
C ASP A 123 4.61 -7.68 12.34
N SER A 124 5.47 -8.48 11.70
CA SER A 124 5.08 -9.55 10.76
C SER A 124 4.58 -10.78 11.51
#